data_AF-E0UAF9-F1
#
_entry.id   AF-E0UAF9-F1
#
_cell.length_a   1.000
_cell.length_b   1.000
_cell.length_c   1.000
_cell.angle_alpha   90.00
_cell.angle_beta   90.00
_cell.angle_gamma   90.00
#
_symmetry.space_group_name_H-M   'P 1'
#
loop_
_entity.id
_entity.type
_entity.pdbx_description
1 polymer ?
#
loop_
_entity_poly.entity_id
_entity_poly.type
_entity_poly.pdbx_seq_one_letter_code
_entity_poly.pdbx_strand_id
1 'polypeptide(L)'
;MSSDIGELIKESNQLILELGWTIDQAKTHLEGLFNKRSRYLLDINEWAEYIRQLKRENYYKKHFPSADEKELLALLEKEYKRLGWGSRQKYSHFSNYTNLILFMPQKLQPLQLKAYIEHLQTLPALEKLNKGGL
;
A
#
# COMPACT_ATOMS: atom_id res chain seq x y z
N MET A 1 -11.26 -32.16 13.25
CA MET A 1 -10.29 -31.20 12.67
C MET A 1 -10.94 -30.43 11.51
N SER A 2 -12.00 -29.66 11.78
CA SER A 2 -12.78 -28.97 10.72
C SER A 2 -13.13 -27.51 11.07
N SER A 3 -12.67 -26.97 12.21
CA SER A 3 -12.97 -25.59 12.62
C SER A 3 -12.12 -24.57 11.85
N ASP A 4 -10.85 -24.85 11.59
CA ASP A 4 -9.89 -23.80 11.24
C ASP A 4 -10.07 -23.27 9.82
N ILE A 5 -10.24 -24.16 8.82
CA ILE A 5 -10.48 -23.73 7.43
C ILE A 5 -11.87 -23.10 7.27
N GLY A 6 -12.87 -23.60 8.00
CA GLY A 6 -14.22 -23.04 7.97
C GLY A 6 -14.26 -21.61 8.50
N GLU A 7 -13.50 -21.32 9.55
CA GLU A 7 -13.33 -19.98 10.10
C GLU A 7 -12.58 -19.05 9.14
N LEU A 8 -11.48 -19.51 8.54
CA LEU A 8 -10.72 -18.76 7.54
C LEU A 8 -11.57 -18.38 6.32
N ILE A 9 -12.43 -19.30 5.84
CA ILE A 9 -13.37 -18.99 4.75
C ILE A 9 -14.35 -17.89 5.17
N LYS A 10 -14.94 -17.98 6.37
CA LYS A 10 -15.88 -16.97 6.89
C LYS A 10 -15.21 -15.61 7.02
N GLU A 11 -14.02 -15.56 7.59
CA GLU A 11 -13.25 -14.33 7.74
C GLU A 11 -12.90 -13.72 6.37
N SER A 12 -12.47 -14.53 5.41
CA SER A 12 -12.19 -14.03 4.05
C SER A 12 -13.44 -13.43 3.38
N ASN A 13 -14.60 -14.07 3.53
CA ASN A 13 -15.86 -13.57 2.97
C ASN A 13 -16.23 -12.22 3.59
N GLN A 14 -16.09 -12.09 4.91
CA GLN A 14 -16.37 -10.85 5.62
C GLN A 14 -15.43 -9.72 5.16
N LEU A 15 -14.13 -9.99 5.07
CA LEU A 15 -13.15 -8.99 4.63
C LEU A 15 -13.38 -8.55 3.19
N ILE A 16 -13.69 -9.49 2.27
CA ILE A 16 -14.02 -9.19 0.87
C ILE A 16 -15.28 -8.32 0.77
N LEU A 17 -16.30 -8.62 1.59
CA LEU A 17 -17.53 -7.84 1.65
C LEU A 17 -17.26 -6.42 2.15
N GLU A 18 -16.49 -6.26 3.23
CA GLU A 18 -16.10 -4.96 3.78
C GLU A 18 -15.23 -4.17 2.80
N LEU A 19 -14.40 -4.86 2.03
CA LEU A 19 -13.65 -4.31 0.90
C LEU A 19 -14.53 -3.87 -0.25
N GLY A 20 -15.78 -4.33 -0.32
CA GLY A 20 -16.70 -4.04 -1.42
C GLY A 20 -16.21 -4.61 -2.74
N TRP A 21 -15.38 -5.66 -2.68
CA TRP A 21 -14.84 -6.30 -3.87
C TRP A 21 -15.88 -7.19 -4.54
N THR A 22 -15.87 -7.20 -5.87
CA THR A 22 -16.60 -8.21 -6.64
C THR A 22 -15.89 -9.57 -6.56
N ILE A 23 -16.59 -10.63 -6.94
CA ILE A 23 -16.02 -11.98 -7.02
C ILE A 23 -14.79 -12.00 -7.94
N ASP A 24 -14.84 -11.30 -9.07
CA ASP A 24 -13.73 -11.23 -10.03
C ASP A 24 -12.52 -10.48 -9.48
N GLN A 25 -12.72 -9.41 -8.70
CA GLN A 25 -11.63 -8.71 -8.02
C GLN A 25 -10.98 -9.60 -6.96
N ALA A 26 -11.77 -10.30 -6.14
CA ALA A 26 -11.26 -11.23 -5.14
C ALA A 26 -10.47 -12.38 -5.79
N LYS A 27 -10.95 -12.88 -6.94
CA LYS A 27 -10.28 -13.92 -7.72
C LYS A 27 -8.97 -13.42 -8.35
N THR A 28 -8.98 -12.23 -8.94
CA THR A 28 -7.78 -11.61 -9.53
C THR A 28 -6.70 -11.40 -8.47
N HIS A 29 -7.08 -10.93 -7.28
CA HIS A 29 -6.18 -10.77 -6.14
C HIS A 29 -5.58 -12.11 -5.69
N LEU A 30 -6.41 -13.16 -5.60
CA LEU A 30 -5.97 -14.50 -5.26
C LEU A 30 -4.99 -15.09 -6.30
N GLU A 31 -5.32 -14.94 -7.58
CA GLU A 31 -4.45 -15.36 -8.70
C GLU A 31 -3.12 -14.61 -8.69
N GLY A 32 -3.13 -13.31 -8.38
CA GLY A 32 -1.91 -12.50 -8.28
C GLY A 32 -0.97 -12.92 -7.14
N LEU A 33 -1.51 -13.40 -6.01
CA LEU A 33 -0.71 -13.80 -4.85
C LEU A 33 -0.18 -15.23 -4.95
N PHE A 34 -1.01 -16.16 -5.41
CA PHE A 34 -0.72 -17.60 -5.31
C PHE A 34 -0.80 -18.35 -6.65
N ASN A 35 -1.11 -17.64 -7.75
CA ASN A 35 -1.40 -18.25 -9.06
C ASN A 35 -2.51 -19.31 -9.00
N LYS A 36 -3.47 -19.13 -8.09
CA LYS A 36 -4.58 -20.06 -7.84
C LYS A 36 -5.91 -19.40 -8.15
N ARG A 37 -6.75 -20.13 -8.89
CA ARG A 37 -8.08 -19.66 -9.32
C ARG A 37 -9.17 -19.77 -8.26
N SER A 38 -8.87 -20.44 -7.14
CA SER A 38 -9.83 -20.74 -6.09
C SER A 38 -9.14 -20.86 -4.74
N ARG A 39 -9.70 -20.20 -3.72
CA ARG A 39 -9.17 -20.21 -2.35
C ARG A 39 -9.24 -21.58 -1.69
N TYR A 40 -10.11 -22.46 -2.20
CA TYR A 40 -10.18 -23.87 -1.76
C TYR A 40 -8.95 -24.68 -2.16
N LEU A 41 -8.08 -24.13 -3.02
CA LEU A 41 -6.80 -24.72 -3.40
C LEU A 41 -5.64 -24.24 -2.52
N LEU A 42 -5.90 -23.36 -1.55
CA LEU A 42 -4.87 -22.87 -0.63
C LEU A 42 -4.61 -23.89 0.46
N ASP A 43 -3.32 -24.07 0.79
CA ASP A 43 -2.90 -24.73 2.02
C ASP A 43 -3.03 -23.79 3.23
N ILE A 44 -2.77 -24.31 4.43
CA ILE A 44 -2.97 -23.57 5.68
C ILE A 44 -2.06 -22.33 5.80
N ASN A 45 -0.85 -22.36 5.25
CA ASN A 45 0.08 -21.23 5.30
C ASN A 45 -0.35 -20.16 4.30
N GLU A 46 -0.76 -20.57 3.11
CA GLU A 46 -1.29 -19.67 2.09
C GLU A 46 -2.61 -19.03 2.55
N TRP A 47 -3.46 -19.76 3.27
CA TRP A 47 -4.65 -19.18 3.91
C TRP A 47 -4.30 -18.09 4.92
N ALA A 48 -3.34 -18.36 5.81
CA ALA A 48 -2.90 -17.38 6.79
C ALA A 48 -2.35 -16.11 6.12
N GLU A 49 -1.58 -16.27 5.05
CA GLU A 49 -1.07 -15.14 4.27
C GLU A 49 -2.19 -14.42 3.51
N TYR A 50 -3.14 -15.14 2.91
CA TYR A 50 -4.26 -14.54 2.20
C TYR A 50 -5.14 -13.68 3.13
N ILE A 51 -5.45 -14.17 4.34
CA ILE A 51 -6.18 -13.40 5.34
C ILE A 51 -5.40 -12.16 5.77
N ARG A 52 -4.08 -12.27 5.96
CA ARG A 52 -3.22 -11.13 6.29
C ARG A 52 -3.29 -10.05 5.22
N GLN A 53 -3.24 -10.43 3.94
CA GLN A 53 -3.37 -9.48 2.83
C GLN A 53 -4.75 -8.84 2.79
N LEU A 54 -5.84 -9.60 2.94
CA LEU A 54 -7.19 -9.04 3.00
C LEU A 54 -7.40 -8.06 4.17
N LYS A 55 -6.85 -8.37 5.35
CA LYS A 55 -6.88 -7.45 6.51
C LYS A 55 -6.13 -6.16 6.24
N ARG A 56 -5.00 -6.26 5.54
CA ARG A 56 -4.25 -5.10 5.07
C ARG A 56 -5.14 -4.22 4.21
N GLU A 57 -5.65 -4.77 3.12
CA GLU A 57 -6.49 -4.05 2.16
C GLU A 57 -7.67 -3.39 2.88
N ASN A 58 -8.31 -4.10 3.82
CA ASN A 58 -9.46 -3.61 4.57
C ASN A 58 -9.09 -2.44 5.50
N TYR A 59 -8.03 -2.59 6.29
CA TYR A 59 -7.48 -1.51 7.11
C TYR A 59 -7.24 -0.26 6.24
N TYR A 60 -6.68 -0.45 5.05
CA TYR A 60 -6.39 0.67 4.16
C TYR A 60 -7.64 1.30 3.56
N LYS A 61 -8.62 0.52 3.14
CA LYS A 61 -9.92 1.05 2.72
C LYS A 61 -10.59 1.86 3.84
N LYS A 62 -10.55 1.36 5.08
CA LYS A 62 -11.22 1.99 6.23
C LYS A 62 -10.55 3.29 6.66
N HIS A 63 -9.22 3.31 6.67
CA HIS A 63 -8.47 4.48 7.13
C HIS A 63 -8.15 5.47 6.00
N PHE A 64 -8.23 5.05 4.74
CA PHE A 64 -7.87 5.84 3.56
C PHE A 64 -8.86 5.65 2.37
N PRO A 65 -10.16 5.93 2.56
CA PRO A 65 -11.25 5.55 1.64
C PRO A 65 -11.26 6.25 0.28
N SER A 66 -10.49 7.34 0.10
CA SER A 66 -10.34 8.01 -1.18
C SER A 66 -8.99 8.70 -1.25
N ALA A 67 -8.15 8.26 -2.17
CA ALA A 67 -7.06 9.08 -2.65
C ALA A 67 -6.93 8.74 -4.12
N ASP A 68 -7.55 9.57 -4.96
CA ASP A 68 -7.40 9.48 -6.40
C ASP A 68 -5.88 9.50 -6.68
N GLU A 69 -5.35 8.49 -7.38
CA GLU A 69 -3.90 8.31 -7.55
C GLU A 69 -3.23 9.61 -8.03
N LYS A 70 -3.97 10.35 -8.87
CA LYS A 70 -3.62 11.67 -9.37
C LYS A 70 -3.44 12.72 -8.26
N GLU A 71 -4.29 12.73 -7.24
CA GLU A 71 -4.17 13.62 -6.09
C GLU A 71 -2.96 13.26 -5.23
N LEU A 72 -2.70 11.96 -5.02
CA LEU A 72 -1.52 11.51 -4.28
C LEU A 72 -0.22 11.88 -5.01
N LEU A 73 -0.17 11.69 -6.33
CA LEU A 73 0.99 12.10 -7.13
C LEU A 73 1.18 13.63 -7.08
N ALA A 74 0.09 14.41 -7.10
CA ALA A 74 0.16 15.86 -6.96
C ALA A 74 0.67 16.29 -5.57
N LEU A 75 0.22 15.63 -4.51
CA LEU A 75 0.69 15.86 -3.14
C LEU A 75 2.16 15.47 -2.98
N LEU A 76 2.58 14.35 -3.55
CA LEU A 76 3.98 13.92 -3.56
C LEU A 76 4.90 15.00 -4.17
N GLU A 77 4.53 15.54 -5.33
CA GLU A 77 5.30 16.61 -5.96
C GLU A 77 5.31 17.90 -5.13
N LYS A 78 4.22 18.21 -4.43
CA LYS A 78 4.17 19.33 -3.48
C LYS A 78 5.15 19.14 -2.32
N GLU A 79 5.22 17.94 -1.75
CA GLU A 79 6.17 17.64 -0.66
C GLU A 79 7.62 17.71 -1.12
N TYR A 80 7.95 17.22 -2.31
CA TYR A 80 9.31 17.39 -2.84
C TYR A 80 9.71 18.84 -3.05
N LYS A 81 8.77 19.67 -3.53
CA LYS A 81 9.00 21.12 -3.65
C LYS A 81 9.24 21.76 -2.28
N ARG A 82 8.44 21.41 -1.26
CA ARG A 82 8.61 21.90 0.12
C ARG A 82 9.99 21.53 0.69
N LEU A 83 10.47 20.32 0.38
CA LEU A 83 11.78 19.83 0.81
C LEU A 83 12.94 20.42 -0.01
N GLY A 84 12.65 21.10 -1.13
CA GLY A 84 13.67 21.62 -2.05
C GLY A 84 14.48 20.52 -2.75
N TRP A 85 13.90 19.34 -2.93
CA TRP A 85 14.60 18.18 -3.49
C TRP A 85 14.61 18.20 -5.02
N GLY A 86 15.81 18.10 -5.60
CA GLY A 86 16.03 17.80 -7.02
C GLY A 86 15.93 16.31 -7.33
N SER A 87 15.97 15.96 -8.62
CA SER A 87 15.71 14.60 -9.12
C SER A 87 16.55 13.51 -8.45
N ARG A 88 17.83 13.79 -8.14
CA ARG A 88 18.73 12.83 -7.49
C ARG A 88 18.30 12.50 -6.05
N GLN A 89 17.85 13.51 -5.29
CA GLN A 89 17.38 13.31 -3.91
C GLN A 89 16.04 12.58 -3.91
N LYS A 90 15.12 12.96 -4.80
CA LYS A 90 13.84 12.25 -5.01
C LYS A 90 14.07 10.76 -5.26
N TYR A 91 14.94 10.43 -6.22
CA TYR A 91 15.28 9.06 -6.59
C TYR A 91 15.87 8.28 -5.41
N SER A 92 16.95 8.82 -4.80
CA SER A 92 17.68 8.12 -3.74
C SER A 92 16.78 7.82 -2.55
N HIS A 93 16.03 8.82 -2.08
CA HIS A 93 15.16 8.66 -0.93
C HIS A 93 13.98 7.72 -1.22
N PHE A 94 13.35 7.83 -2.39
CA PHE A 94 12.26 6.95 -2.79
C PHE A 94 12.73 5.49 -2.90
N SER A 95 13.87 5.26 -3.54
CA SER A 95 14.45 3.92 -3.70
C SER A 95 14.75 3.28 -2.35
N ASN A 96 15.38 4.04 -1.44
CA ASN A 96 15.69 3.56 -0.10
C ASN A 96 14.44 3.27 0.74
N TYR A 97 13.39 4.10 0.63
CA TYR A 97 12.17 3.91 1.41
C TYR A 97 11.31 2.74 0.90
N THR A 98 11.22 2.59 -0.43
CA THR A 98 10.33 1.61 -1.07
C THR A 98 11.01 0.30 -1.42
N ASN A 99 12.35 0.25 -1.33
CA ASN A 99 13.20 -0.82 -1.89
C ASN A 99 13.03 -1.04 -3.40
N LEU A 100 12.52 -0.05 -4.14
CA LEU A 100 12.39 -0.11 -5.59
C LEU A 100 13.65 0.46 -6.27
N ILE A 101 14.14 -0.27 -7.27
CA ILE A 101 15.35 0.10 -8.04
C ILE A 101 15.10 1.34 -8.92
N LEU A 102 13.84 1.57 -9.32
CA LEU A 102 13.45 2.64 -10.23
C LEU A 102 12.48 3.59 -9.56
N PHE A 103 12.64 4.89 -9.83
CA PHE A 103 11.71 5.92 -9.39
C PHE A 103 10.43 5.85 -10.22
N MET A 104 9.47 5.07 -9.74
CA MET A 104 8.17 4.87 -10.37
C MET A 104 7.06 4.97 -9.31
N PRO A 105 6.80 6.18 -8.76
CA PRO A 105 5.75 6.37 -7.76
C PRO A 105 4.35 5.95 -8.24
N GLN A 106 4.08 6.02 -9.55
CA GLN A 106 2.85 5.51 -10.18
C GLN A 106 2.74 3.97 -10.21
N LYS A 107 3.82 3.25 -9.91
CA LYS A 107 3.80 1.79 -9.74
C LYS A 107 3.61 1.38 -8.28
N LEU A 108 3.66 2.34 -7.36
CA LEU A 108 3.26 2.07 -5.99
C LEU A 108 1.74 1.94 -5.94
N GLN A 109 1.28 1.01 -5.12
CA GLN A 109 -0.12 1.02 -4.71
C GLN A 109 -0.42 2.39 -4.07
N PRO A 110 -1.61 2.98 -4.27
CA PRO A 110 -1.97 4.30 -3.72
C PRO A 110 -1.63 4.44 -2.23
N LEU A 111 -1.76 3.36 -1.49
CA LEU A 111 -1.35 3.29 -0.10
C LEU A 111 0.16 3.48 0.13
N GLN A 112 1.00 2.75 -0.59
CA GLN A 112 2.45 2.83 -0.43
C GLN A 112 2.92 4.24 -0.76
N LEU A 113 2.29 4.83 -1.80
CA LEU A 113 2.51 6.21 -2.19
C LEU A 113 2.10 7.17 -1.07
N LYS A 114 0.94 6.96 -0.44
CA LYS A 114 0.47 7.77 0.69
C LYS A 114 1.37 7.67 1.93
N ALA A 115 1.71 6.46 2.37
CA ALA A 115 2.59 6.25 3.52
C ALA A 115 3.96 6.92 3.31
N TYR A 116 4.44 6.91 2.07
CA TYR A 116 5.66 7.62 1.70
C TYR A 116 5.49 9.15 1.75
N ILE A 117 4.37 9.71 1.28
CA ILE A 117 4.05 11.15 1.40
C ILE A 117 3.99 11.57 2.88
N GLU A 118 3.34 10.78 3.74
CA GLU A 118 3.26 11.05 5.19
C GLU A 118 4.65 11.04 5.83
N HIS A 119 5.50 10.08 5.47
CA HIS A 119 6.91 10.08 5.88
C HIS A 119 7.63 11.36 5.45
N LEU A 120 7.46 11.81 4.20
CA LEU A 120 8.08 13.07 3.73
C LEU A 120 7.63 14.29 4.54
N GLN A 121 6.37 14.32 4.99
CA GLN A 121 5.83 15.41 5.82
C GLN A 121 6.50 15.51 7.19
N THR A 122 7.05 14.41 7.71
CA THR A 122 7.84 14.43 8.96
C THR A 122 9.22 15.08 8.77
N LEU A 123 9.71 15.18 7.53
CA LEU A 123 11.03 15.72 7.24
C LEU A 123 11.05 17.27 7.30
N PRO A 124 12.12 17.87 7.86
CA PRO A 124 12.24 19.32 7.94
C PRO A 124 12.31 19.95 6.54
N ALA A 125 11.54 21.01 6.33
CA ALA A 125 11.56 21.77 5.07
C ALA A 125 12.91 22.50 4.87
N LEU A 126 13.27 22.75 3.61
CA LEU A 126 14.51 23.45 3.24
C LEU A 126 14.67 24.80 3.98
N GLU A 127 13.57 25.54 4.14
CA GLU A 127 13.54 26.84 4.83
C GLU A 127 13.86 26.75 6.33
N LYS A 128 13.59 25.62 6.97
CA LYS A 128 13.88 25.43 8.41
C LYS A 128 15.36 25.11 8.66
N LEU A 129 16.05 24.51 7.69
CA LEU A 129 17.48 24.21 7.77
C LEU A 129 18.33 25.48 7.58
N ASN A 130 17.92 26.37 6.68
CA ASN A 130 18.63 27.64 6.44
C ASN A 130 18.53 28.67 7.57
N LYS A 131 17.63 28.47 8.54
CA LYS A 131 17.50 29.33 9.74
C LYS A 131 18.27 28.81 10.96
N GLY A 132 18.96 27.66 10.84
CA GLY A 132 19.70 27.01 11.94
C GLY A 132 21.22 27.16 11.86
N GLY A 133 21.76 27.90 10.89
CA GLY A 133 23.19 28.17 10.77
C GLY A 133 23.55 29.53 11.38
N LEU A 134 23.94 29.53 12.66
CA LEU A 134 24.78 30.55 13.28
C LEU A 134 26.21 30.00 13.38
#